data_AF-A0A6F9AU22-F1
#
_entry.id   AF-A0A6F9AU22-F1
#
_cell.length_a   1.000
_cell.length_b   1.000
_cell.length_c   1.000
_cell.angle_alpha   90.00
_cell.angle_beta   90.00
_cell.angle_gamma   90.00
#
_symmetry.space_group_name_H-M   'P 1'
#
loop_
_entity.id
_entity.type
_entity.pdbx_description
1 polymer ?
#
loop_
_entity_poly.entity_id
_entity_poly.type
_entity_poly.pdbx_seq_one_letter_code
_entity_poly.pdbx_strand_id
1 'polypeptide(L)'
;MEQSEEIYANVDRKSCGQDTVNRSIDKQPESQNTGKRSSRVAAVCLGLLCVLLAGIIGLYVHYDGVSKSFLAYKTNSSAERDQLLTSYNTLTEERDQLLTSYNNLTNERDQLQTSYNNLTQERDQLQAEREILNRRLTNLKQTCPEGWQKFESSWYFLSTETNTWKESREDCLERGADLVIINSNKEQ
;
A
#
# COMPACT_ATOMS: atom_id res chain seq x y z
N MET A 1 58.14 -6.62 -29.99
CA MET A 1 58.73 -5.77 -28.94
C MET A 1 57.91 -5.99 -27.68
N GLU A 2 58.39 -6.63 -26.63
CA GLU A 2 59.53 -7.51 -26.38
C GLU A 2 59.21 -8.04 -24.98
N GLN A 3 59.26 -9.36 -24.81
CA GLN A 3 59.12 -9.98 -23.49
C GLN A 3 60.34 -9.65 -22.64
N SER A 4 60.15 -9.50 -21.33
CA SER A 4 61.22 -9.80 -20.37
C SER A 4 60.63 -10.46 -19.13
N GLU A 5 60.78 -11.78 -19.08
CA GLU A 5 60.85 -12.59 -17.87
C GLU A 5 62.34 -12.78 -17.52
N GLU A 6 62.70 -12.70 -16.25
CA GLU A 6 63.89 -13.33 -15.66
C GLU A 6 63.45 -13.78 -14.24
N ILE A 7 63.10 -15.04 -13.99
CA ILE A 7 63.91 -16.26 -13.79
C ILE A 7 65.07 -16.08 -12.80
N TYR A 8 64.95 -16.72 -11.62
CA TYR A 8 66.06 -17.35 -10.86
C TYR A 8 65.46 -18.12 -9.67
N ALA A 9 65.87 -19.31 -9.23
CA ALA A 9 66.51 -20.48 -9.81
C ALA A 9 66.21 -21.64 -8.82
N ASN A 10 65.95 -22.85 -9.33
CA ASN A 10 65.95 -24.07 -8.51
C ASN A 10 67.37 -24.64 -8.44
N VAL A 11 67.80 -25.08 -7.25
CA VAL A 11 68.89 -26.05 -7.11
C VAL A 11 68.27 -27.36 -6.66
N ASP A 12 68.41 -28.36 -7.53
CA ASP A 12 68.01 -29.73 -7.33
C ASP A 12 69.28 -30.59 -7.36
N ARG A 13 69.52 -31.41 -6.32
CA ARG A 13 70.24 -32.67 -6.47
C ARG A 13 69.96 -33.64 -5.32
N LYS A 14 69.01 -34.56 -5.57
CA LYS A 14 69.10 -36.05 -5.53
C LYS A 14 70.45 -36.64 -5.08
N SER A 15 70.59 -37.86 -4.53
CA SER A 15 69.73 -38.96 -4.03
C SER A 15 70.68 -40.18 -3.78
N CYS A 16 70.16 -41.21 -3.09
CA CYS A 16 70.63 -42.60 -2.88
C CYS A 16 71.82 -42.79 -1.93
N GLY A 17 71.72 -43.62 -0.88
CA GLY A 17 71.33 -45.05 -0.87
C GLY A 17 72.64 -45.86 -0.81
N GLN A 18 72.87 -46.89 0.01
CA GLN A 18 72.05 -47.95 0.57
C GLN A 18 72.80 -48.62 1.75
N ASP A 19 72.06 -49.37 2.59
CA ASP A 19 72.27 -50.76 3.04
C ASP A 19 73.73 -51.26 3.22
N THR A 20 74.15 -52.04 4.21
CA THR A 20 73.55 -52.86 5.27
C THR A 20 74.71 -53.45 6.08
N VAL A 21 74.40 -54.10 7.21
CA VAL A 21 74.98 -55.37 7.72
C VAL A 21 75.41 -55.32 9.18
N ASN A 22 74.68 -56.13 9.95
CA ASN A 22 74.86 -56.57 11.33
C ASN A 22 76.22 -57.22 11.61
N ARG A 23 76.72 -57.12 12.85
CA ARG A 23 77.04 -58.29 13.70
C ARG A 23 77.19 -57.93 15.18
N SER A 24 76.64 -58.81 16.00
CA SER A 24 76.34 -58.72 17.43
C SER A 24 77.42 -59.35 18.35
N ILE A 25 77.10 -59.37 19.66
CA ILE A 25 77.57 -60.27 20.76
C ILE A 25 78.77 -59.71 21.58
N ASP A 26 78.78 -59.59 22.91
CA ASP A 26 77.88 -59.98 24.02
C ASP A 26 78.25 -59.24 25.33
N LYS A 27 77.29 -59.29 26.29
CA LYS A 27 77.42 -59.44 27.77
C LYS A 27 77.91 -58.31 28.70
N GLN A 28 76.94 -57.82 29.49
CA GLN A 28 76.99 -57.46 30.93
C GLN A 28 77.45 -58.65 31.81
N PRO A 29 77.71 -58.54 33.14
CA PRO A 29 77.25 -57.57 34.16
C PRO A 29 78.42 -57.03 35.04
N GLU A 30 78.32 -56.24 36.12
CA GLU A 30 77.37 -56.11 37.22
C GLU A 30 77.82 -54.96 38.16
N SER A 31 76.94 -54.61 39.10
CA SER A 31 77.24 -54.04 40.43
C SER A 31 76.99 -52.54 40.67
N GLN A 32 76.63 -52.30 41.92
CA GLN A 32 75.54 -51.45 42.35
C GLN A 32 76.01 -50.08 42.88
N ASN A 33 75.11 -49.11 42.73
CA ASN A 33 74.70 -48.12 43.73
C ASN A 33 75.74 -47.07 44.18
N THR A 34 75.42 -45.79 43.94
CA THR A 34 75.29 -44.75 44.97
C THR A 34 74.98 -43.39 44.34
N GLY A 35 74.05 -42.62 44.92
CA GLY A 35 73.94 -41.18 44.63
C GLY A 35 72.53 -40.58 44.50
N LYS A 36 71.67 -40.72 45.51
CA LYS A 36 70.44 -39.93 45.67
C LYS A 36 70.76 -38.42 45.60
N ARG A 37 70.50 -37.75 44.46
CA ARG A 37 70.22 -36.29 44.38
C ARG A 37 69.66 -35.76 43.05
N SER A 38 69.29 -36.60 42.07
CA SER A 38 68.68 -36.15 40.80
C SER A 38 67.13 -36.15 40.78
N SER A 39 66.49 -36.89 41.70
CA SER A 39 65.02 -37.06 41.75
C SER A 39 64.23 -35.81 42.19
N ARG A 40 64.86 -34.90 42.94
CA ARG A 40 64.19 -33.68 43.45
C ARG A 40 63.91 -32.65 42.36
N VAL A 41 64.86 -32.47 41.43
CA VAL A 41 64.73 -31.51 40.33
C VAL A 41 63.68 -31.98 39.32
N ALA A 42 63.70 -33.27 38.99
CA ALA A 42 62.68 -33.87 38.11
C ALA A 42 61.26 -33.72 38.67
N ALA A 43 61.06 -33.90 39.98
CA ALA A 43 59.77 -33.70 40.63
C ALA A 43 59.29 -32.24 40.56
N VAL A 44 60.19 -31.27 40.73
CA VAL A 44 59.87 -29.83 40.61
C VAL A 44 59.49 -29.48 39.16
N CYS A 45 60.24 -29.97 38.17
CA CYS A 45 59.93 -29.74 36.75
C CYS A 45 58.59 -30.34 36.33
N LEU A 46 58.28 -31.56 36.75
CA LEU A 46 56.99 -32.20 36.48
C LEU A 46 55.84 -31.43 37.14
N GLY A 47 56.02 -30.97 38.38
CA GLY A 47 55.03 -30.12 39.05
C GLY A 47 54.74 -28.83 38.30
N LEU A 48 55.78 -28.13 37.83
CA LEU A 48 55.63 -26.92 37.01
C LEU A 48 54.92 -27.20 35.68
N LEU A 49 55.26 -28.30 35.01
CA LEU A 49 54.58 -28.72 33.78
C LEU A 49 53.10 -29.00 34.02
N CYS A 50 52.74 -29.70 35.11
CA CYS A 50 51.34 -29.95 35.46
C CYS A 50 50.57 -28.66 35.72
N VAL A 51 51.18 -27.68 36.41
CA VAL A 51 50.55 -26.37 36.66
C VAL A 51 50.34 -25.60 35.36
N LEU A 52 51.33 -25.60 34.46
CA LEU A 52 51.21 -24.96 33.14
C LEU A 52 50.10 -25.61 32.29
N LEU A 53 50.04 -26.94 32.26
CA LEU A 53 49.01 -27.68 31.52
C LEU A 53 47.61 -27.40 32.09
N ALA A 54 47.46 -27.37 33.42
CA ALA A 54 46.19 -27.03 34.07
C ALA A 54 45.75 -25.60 33.73
N GLY A 55 46.69 -24.64 33.68
CA GLY A 55 46.42 -23.26 33.26
C GLY A 55 45.95 -23.16 31.82
N ILE A 56 46.60 -23.87 30.90
CA ILE A 56 46.21 -23.91 29.48
C ILE A 56 44.82 -24.52 29.30
N ILE A 57 44.51 -25.61 30.01
CA ILE A 57 43.19 -26.24 29.98
C ILE A 57 42.12 -25.28 30.53
N GLY A 58 42.41 -24.59 31.63
CA GLY A 58 41.51 -23.56 32.19
C GLY A 58 41.25 -22.41 31.23
N LEU A 59 42.30 -21.89 30.57
CA LEU A 59 42.18 -20.87 29.53
C LEU A 59 41.36 -21.35 28.33
N TYR A 60 41.56 -22.60 27.90
CA TYR A 60 40.80 -23.20 26.80
C TYR A 60 39.31 -23.27 27.13
N VAL A 61 38.94 -23.75 28.32
CA VAL A 61 37.54 -23.81 28.78
C VAL A 61 36.93 -22.41 28.91
N HIS A 62 37.69 -21.44 29.42
CA HIS A 62 37.24 -20.06 29.49
C HIS A 62 36.96 -19.47 28.10
N TYR A 63 37.87 -19.70 27.14
CA TYR A 63 37.71 -19.25 25.76
C TYR A 63 36.52 -19.92 25.04
N ASP A 64 36.32 -21.23 25.23
CA ASP A 64 35.15 -21.95 24.70
C ASP A 64 33.83 -21.38 25.23
N GLY A 65 33.76 -21.08 26.53
CA GLY A 65 32.58 -20.44 27.14
C GLY A 65 32.30 -19.05 26.59
N VAL A 66 33.32 -18.20 26.49
CA VAL A 66 33.21 -16.85 25.89
C VAL A 66 32.79 -16.95 24.42
N SER A 67 33.41 -17.84 23.64
CA SER A 67 33.07 -18.06 22.23
C SER A 67 31.62 -18.49 22.03
N LYS A 68 31.13 -19.46 22.82
CA LYS A 68 29.71 -19.87 22.79
C LYS A 68 28.76 -18.73 23.14
N SER A 69 29.08 -17.93 24.16
CA SER A 69 28.27 -16.77 24.55
C SER A 69 28.21 -15.71 23.44
N PHE A 70 29.34 -15.47 22.77
CA PHE A 70 29.42 -14.53 21.64
C PHE A 70 28.64 -15.05 20.43
N LEU A 71 28.72 -16.35 20.11
CA LEU A 71 27.91 -16.96 19.05
C LEU A 71 26.41 -16.82 19.34
N ALA A 72 25.97 -17.12 20.56
CA ALA A 72 24.58 -16.99 20.98
C ALA A 72 24.08 -15.53 20.88
N TYR A 73 24.89 -14.57 21.31
CA TYR A 73 24.59 -13.15 21.15
C TYR A 73 24.45 -12.75 19.68
N LYS A 74 25.38 -13.18 18.82
CA LYS A 74 25.37 -12.87 17.39
C LYS A 74 24.15 -13.47 16.69
N THR A 75 23.75 -14.68 17.03
CA THR A 75 22.53 -15.31 16.47
C THR A 75 21.27 -14.62 16.93
N ASN A 76 21.18 -14.21 18.21
CA ASN A 76 20.04 -13.46 18.73
C ASN A 76 19.88 -12.11 18.02
N SER A 77 20.99 -11.36 17.90
CA SER A 77 21.00 -10.10 17.14
C SER A 77 20.68 -10.28 15.65
N SER A 78 21.04 -11.43 15.05
CA SER A 78 20.62 -11.73 13.67
C SER A 78 19.13 -11.97 13.57
N ALA A 79 18.55 -12.74 14.49
CA ALA A 79 17.11 -12.99 14.51
C ALA A 79 16.31 -11.69 14.70
N GLU A 80 16.76 -10.78 15.56
CA GLU A 80 16.14 -9.46 15.74
C GLU A 80 16.17 -8.63 14.44
N ARG A 81 17.29 -8.64 13.71
CA ARG A 81 17.40 -7.97 12.40
C ARG A 81 16.47 -8.58 11.36
N ASP A 82 16.39 -9.90 11.31
CA ASP A 82 15.54 -10.62 10.34
C ASP A 82 14.05 -10.39 10.64
N GLN A 83 13.67 -10.35 11.92
CA GLN A 83 12.33 -9.99 12.37
C GLN A 83 11.97 -8.55 12.00
N LEU A 84 12.89 -7.60 12.25
CA LEU A 84 12.69 -6.19 11.89
C LEU A 84 12.58 -6.02 10.37
N LEU A 85 13.41 -6.72 9.60
CA LEU A 85 13.35 -6.71 8.13
C LEU A 85 12.00 -7.22 7.63
N THR A 86 11.48 -8.30 8.21
CA THR A 86 10.16 -8.83 7.88
C THR A 86 9.07 -7.80 8.18
N SER A 87 9.07 -7.21 9.38
CA SER A 87 8.10 -6.19 9.76
C SER A 87 8.16 -4.96 8.84
N TYR A 88 9.35 -4.54 8.42
CA TYR A 88 9.53 -3.42 7.51
C TYR A 88 8.97 -3.70 6.12
N ASN A 89 9.19 -4.91 5.59
CA ASN A 89 8.66 -5.32 4.30
C ASN A 89 7.12 -5.42 4.34
N THR A 90 6.55 -6.01 5.39
CA THR A 90 5.10 -6.04 5.59
C THR A 90 4.50 -4.64 5.65
N LEU A 91 5.09 -3.73 6.42
CA LEU A 91 4.60 -2.35 6.50
C LEU A 91 4.72 -1.61 5.15
N THR A 92 5.73 -1.95 4.36
CA THR A 92 5.89 -1.43 3.00
C THR A 92 4.75 -1.89 2.08
N GLU A 93 4.37 -3.16 2.15
CA GLU A 93 3.24 -3.72 1.40
C GLU A 93 1.91 -3.09 1.83
N GLU A 94 1.67 -2.94 3.14
CA GLU A 94 0.47 -2.27 3.67
C GLU A 94 0.37 -0.83 3.18
N ARG A 95 1.50 -0.11 3.15
CA ARG A 95 1.57 1.25 2.61
C ARG A 95 1.21 1.29 1.13
N ASP A 96 1.70 0.34 0.32
CA ASP A 96 1.40 0.28 -1.11
C ASP A 96 -0.07 -0.09 -1.39
N GLN A 97 -0.64 -0.99 -0.59
CA GLN A 97 -2.06 -1.32 -0.63
C GLN A 97 -2.92 -0.12 -0.27
N LEU A 98 -2.57 0.60 0.80
CA LEU A 98 -3.28 1.80 1.23
C LEU A 98 -3.19 2.91 0.18
N LEU A 99 -2.02 3.10 -0.45
CA LEU A 99 -1.84 4.06 -1.53
C LEU A 99 -2.74 3.73 -2.73
N THR A 100 -2.85 2.45 -3.09
CA THR A 100 -3.75 1.99 -4.16
C THR A 100 -5.21 2.29 -3.83
N SER A 101 -5.65 1.96 -2.61
CA SER A 101 -7.01 2.25 -2.15
C SER A 101 -7.31 3.75 -2.15
N TYR A 102 -6.36 4.57 -1.68
CA TYR A 102 -6.48 6.02 -1.68
C TYR A 102 -6.67 6.62 -3.09
N ASN A 103 -5.90 6.13 -4.07
CA ASN A 103 -6.01 6.57 -5.45
C ASN A 103 -7.36 6.16 -6.06
N ASN A 104 -7.85 4.95 -5.77
CA ASN A 104 -9.17 4.50 -6.22
C ASN A 104 -10.28 5.37 -5.64
N LEU A 105 -10.24 5.65 -4.33
CA LEU A 105 -11.23 6.52 -3.68
C LEU A 105 -11.18 7.95 -4.20
N THR A 106 -9.99 8.45 -4.54
CA THR A 106 -9.81 9.75 -5.21
C THR A 106 -10.50 9.77 -6.56
N ASN A 107 -10.35 8.72 -7.37
CA ASN A 107 -11.03 8.61 -8.66
C ASN A 107 -12.56 8.53 -8.50
N GLU A 108 -13.06 7.75 -7.55
CA GLU A 108 -14.52 7.68 -7.27
C GLU A 108 -15.08 9.03 -6.85
N ARG A 109 -14.36 9.76 -6.00
CA ARG A 109 -14.73 11.12 -5.59
C ARG A 109 -14.80 12.08 -6.78
N ASP A 110 -13.84 12.02 -7.70
CA ASP A 110 -13.82 12.88 -8.89
C ASP A 110 -14.95 12.52 -9.88
N GLN A 111 -15.24 11.23 -10.04
CA GLN A 111 -16.39 10.76 -10.83
C GLN A 111 -17.72 11.24 -10.22
N LEU A 112 -17.88 11.10 -8.90
CA LEU A 112 -19.08 11.53 -8.20
C LEU A 112 -19.24 13.06 -8.28
N GLN A 113 -18.15 13.82 -8.13
CA GLN A 113 -18.16 15.27 -8.29
C GLN A 113 -18.62 15.70 -9.68
N THR A 114 -18.17 14.98 -10.72
CA THR A 114 -18.58 15.23 -12.11
C THR A 114 -20.09 14.97 -12.29
N SER A 115 -20.58 13.83 -11.79
CA SER A 115 -22.01 13.50 -11.84
C SER A 115 -22.86 14.52 -11.07
N TYR A 116 -22.40 14.96 -9.91
CA TYR A 116 -23.08 15.98 -9.11
C TYR A 116 -23.20 17.31 -9.86
N ASN A 117 -22.12 17.77 -10.51
CA ASN A 117 -22.12 19.00 -11.30
C ASN A 117 -23.11 18.91 -12.49
N ASN A 118 -23.16 17.76 -13.17
CA ASN A 118 -24.10 17.53 -14.27
C ASN A 118 -25.56 17.56 -13.78
N LEU A 119 -25.87 16.88 -12.68
CA LEU A 119 -27.22 16.89 -12.08
C LEU A 119 -27.63 18.29 -11.60
N THR A 120 -26.67 19.04 -11.06
CA THR A 120 -26.87 20.44 -10.65
C THR A 120 -27.25 21.30 -11.87
N GLN A 121 -26.56 21.11 -13.00
CA GLN A 121 -26.86 21.80 -14.25
C GLN A 121 -28.24 21.41 -14.82
N GLU A 122 -28.59 20.12 -14.84
CA GLU A 122 -29.91 19.66 -15.30
C GLU A 122 -31.04 20.23 -14.43
N ARG A 123 -30.86 20.23 -13.11
CA ARG A 123 -31.81 20.87 -12.18
C ARG A 123 -32.00 22.35 -12.51
N ASP A 124 -30.90 23.08 -12.72
CA ASP A 124 -30.96 24.52 -13.00
C ASP A 124 -31.65 24.80 -14.35
N GLN A 125 -31.43 23.94 -15.35
CA GLN A 125 -32.12 23.99 -16.64
C GLN A 125 -33.62 23.75 -16.48
N LEU A 126 -34.02 22.68 -15.81
CA LEU A 126 -35.44 22.37 -15.56
C LEU A 126 -36.12 23.47 -14.74
N GLN A 127 -35.41 24.07 -13.79
CA GLN A 127 -35.92 25.18 -13.00
C GLN A 127 -36.15 26.42 -13.87
N ALA A 128 -35.23 26.75 -14.79
CA ALA A 128 -35.42 27.82 -15.75
C ALA A 128 -36.62 27.56 -16.69
N GLU A 129 -36.76 26.34 -17.20
CA GLU A 129 -37.90 25.95 -18.04
C GLU A 129 -39.23 26.07 -17.31
N ARG A 130 -39.28 25.63 -16.04
CA ARG A 130 -40.45 25.79 -15.18
C ARG A 130 -40.84 27.26 -15.02
N GLU A 131 -39.89 28.14 -14.76
CA GLU A 131 -40.17 29.58 -14.62
C GLU A 131 -40.67 30.20 -15.93
N ILE A 132 -40.10 29.81 -17.07
CA ILE A 132 -40.59 30.22 -18.40
C ILE A 132 -42.04 29.76 -18.63
N LEU A 133 -42.33 28.48 -18.34
CA LEU A 133 -43.67 27.93 -18.50
C LEU A 133 -44.67 28.62 -17.58
N ASN A 134 -44.29 28.85 -16.31
CA ASN A 134 -45.11 29.56 -15.35
C ASN A 134 -45.42 30.99 -15.81
N ARG A 135 -44.44 31.72 -16.33
CA ARG A 135 -44.64 33.05 -16.93
C ARG A 135 -45.59 33.02 -18.14
N ARG A 136 -45.49 32.02 -19.01
CA ARG A 136 -46.43 31.85 -20.13
C ARG A 136 -47.84 31.59 -19.62
N LEU A 137 -47.98 30.75 -18.59
CA LEU A 137 -49.26 30.47 -17.97
C LEU A 137 -49.86 31.72 -17.30
N THR A 138 -49.06 32.53 -16.60
CA THR A 138 -49.55 33.79 -16.02
C THR A 138 -49.99 34.77 -17.11
N ASN A 139 -49.24 34.87 -18.21
CA ASN A 139 -49.65 35.70 -19.35
C ASN A 139 -50.94 35.18 -20.02
N LEU A 140 -51.14 33.86 -20.12
CA LEU A 140 -52.41 33.30 -20.63
C LEU A 140 -53.59 33.52 -19.68
N LYS A 141 -53.33 33.65 -18.38
CA LYS A 141 -54.35 33.98 -17.37
C LYS A 141 -54.75 35.46 -17.38
N GLN A 142 -54.03 36.31 -18.11
CA GLN A 142 -54.27 37.75 -18.22
C GLN A 142 -54.42 38.10 -19.71
N THR A 143 -55.61 38.15 -20.28
CA THR A 143 -56.59 39.24 -20.06
C THR A 143 -58.00 38.79 -20.44
N CYS A 144 -58.94 38.96 -19.52
CA CYS A 144 -60.36 39.01 -19.84
C CYS A 144 -60.65 40.41 -20.40
N PRO A 145 -61.22 40.57 -21.61
CA PRO A 145 -61.73 41.87 -22.01
C PRO A 145 -62.79 42.30 -21.00
N GLU A 146 -62.85 43.60 -20.68
CA GLU A 146 -63.76 44.13 -19.67
C GLU A 146 -65.21 43.72 -19.98
N GLY A 147 -65.93 43.20 -18.97
CA GLY A 147 -67.29 42.70 -19.11
C GLY A 147 -67.45 41.24 -19.55
N TRP A 148 -66.36 40.53 -19.86
CA TRP A 148 -66.40 39.09 -20.14
C TRP A 148 -66.24 38.26 -18.86
N GLN A 149 -66.76 37.04 -18.86
CA GLN A 149 -66.66 36.08 -17.77
C GLN A 149 -66.06 34.79 -18.29
N LYS A 150 -65.10 34.21 -17.56
CA LYS A 150 -64.52 32.91 -17.91
C LYS A 150 -65.31 31.79 -17.25
N PHE A 151 -65.70 30.80 -18.03
CA PHE A 151 -66.12 29.52 -17.51
C PHE A 151 -65.42 28.41 -18.29
N GLU A 152 -64.68 27.57 -17.56
CA GLU A 152 -63.79 26.55 -18.13
C GLU A 152 -62.83 27.11 -19.20
N SER A 153 -62.98 26.67 -20.45
CA SER A 153 -62.12 27.05 -21.58
C SER A 153 -62.74 28.13 -22.47
N SER A 154 -63.93 28.62 -22.13
CA SER A 154 -64.73 29.56 -22.93
C SER A 154 -64.92 30.90 -22.21
N TRP A 155 -65.15 31.96 -22.99
CA TRP A 155 -65.44 33.30 -22.50
C TRP A 155 -66.87 33.67 -22.88
N TYR A 156 -67.59 34.28 -21.93
CA TYR A 156 -69.00 34.61 -22.07
C TYR A 156 -69.19 36.10 -21.80
N PHE A 157 -70.05 36.75 -22.59
CA PHE A 157 -70.43 38.14 -22.41
C PHE A 157 -71.93 38.21 -22.19
N LEU A 158 -72.35 38.85 -21.09
CA LEU A 158 -73.77 39.01 -20.77
C LEU A 158 -74.18 40.46 -21.03
N SER A 159 -74.89 40.69 -22.14
CA SER A 159 -75.39 42.03 -22.47
C SER A 159 -76.48 42.47 -21.47
N THR A 160 -76.45 43.74 -21.10
CA THR A 160 -77.52 44.40 -20.33
C THR A 160 -78.60 45.00 -21.23
N GLU A 161 -78.39 44.99 -22.54
CA GLU A 161 -79.32 45.54 -23.55
C GLU A 161 -80.26 44.44 -24.07
N THR A 162 -81.48 44.83 -24.42
CA THR A 162 -82.49 43.93 -25.00
C THR A 162 -82.62 44.17 -26.49
N ASN A 163 -82.23 43.18 -27.30
CA ASN A 163 -82.26 43.23 -28.76
C ASN A 163 -83.07 42.06 -29.34
N THR A 164 -83.46 42.14 -30.62
CA THR A 164 -84.00 40.98 -31.33
C THR A 164 -82.93 39.91 -31.52
N TRP A 165 -83.32 38.66 -31.79
CA TRP A 165 -82.35 37.57 -31.95
C TRP A 165 -81.28 37.86 -33.03
N LYS A 166 -81.69 38.48 -34.13
CA LYS A 166 -80.79 38.83 -35.24
C LYS A 166 -79.78 39.90 -34.82
N GLU A 167 -80.24 40.97 -34.18
CA GLU A 167 -79.40 42.07 -33.69
C GLU A 167 -78.44 41.58 -32.59
N SER A 168 -78.91 40.73 -31.67
CA SER A 168 -78.05 40.13 -30.63
C SER A 168 -76.93 39.27 -31.23
N ARG A 169 -77.22 38.52 -32.31
CA ARG A 169 -76.20 37.73 -32.99
C ARG A 169 -75.20 38.62 -33.72
N GLU A 170 -75.66 39.67 -34.37
CA GLU A 170 -74.80 40.67 -35.02
C GLU A 170 -73.86 41.34 -34.00
N ASP A 171 -74.36 41.75 -32.82
CA ASP A 171 -73.53 42.29 -31.72
C ASP A 171 -72.47 41.28 -31.24
N CYS A 172 -72.82 40.00 -31.07
CA CYS A 172 -71.85 38.96 -30.69
C CYS A 172 -70.73 38.81 -31.73
N LEU A 173 -71.09 38.82 -33.03
CA LEU A 173 -70.15 38.71 -34.14
C LEU A 173 -69.24 39.93 -34.24
N GLU A 174 -69.76 41.14 -34.02
CA GLU A 174 -68.97 42.38 -33.97
C GLU A 174 -67.92 42.36 -32.83
N ARG A 175 -68.24 41.68 -31.73
CA ARG A 175 -67.31 41.47 -30.60
C ARG A 175 -66.35 40.30 -30.80
N GLY A 176 -66.42 39.59 -31.93
CA GLY A 176 -65.56 38.45 -32.25
C GLY A 176 -66.01 37.12 -31.62
N ALA A 177 -67.29 36.98 -31.28
CA ALA A 177 -67.91 35.77 -30.72
C ALA A 177 -69.19 35.38 -31.48
N ASP A 178 -69.96 34.44 -30.94
CA ASP A 178 -71.30 34.08 -31.43
C ASP A 178 -72.23 33.88 -30.23
N LEU A 179 -73.53 33.78 -30.48
CA LEU A 179 -74.51 33.48 -29.43
C LEU A 179 -74.17 32.15 -28.75
N VAL A 180 -74.27 32.14 -27.42
CA VAL A 180 -73.95 30.96 -26.61
C VAL A 180 -74.83 29.77 -26.99
N ILE A 181 -74.18 28.62 -27.18
CA ILE A 181 -74.84 27.33 -27.36
C ILE A 181 -74.48 26.48 -26.14
N ILE A 182 -75.46 26.24 -25.27
CA ILE A 182 -75.28 25.49 -24.03
C ILE A 182 -75.24 24.00 -24.39
N ASN A 183 -74.08 23.37 -24.22
CA ASN A 183 -73.85 21.97 -24.60
C ASN A 183 -73.78 21.01 -23.39
N SER A 184 -73.92 21.51 -22.16
CA SER A 184 -73.88 20.68 -20.96
C SER A 184 -74.74 21.22 -19.81
N ASN A 185 -75.19 20.33 -18.91
CA ASN A 185 -75.92 20.73 -17.71
C ASN A 185 -75.11 21.62 -16.75
N LYS A 186 -73.77 21.61 -16.87
CA LYS A 186 -72.88 22.44 -16.05
C LYS A 186 -72.79 23.88 -16.58
N GLU A 187 -73.11 24.08 -17.85
CA GLU A 187 -73.07 25.37 -18.55
C GLU A 187 -74.42 26.12 -18.50
N GLN A 188 -75.50 25.42 -18.12
CA GLN A 188 -76.84 25.98 -17.92
C GLN A 188 -76.99 26.65 -16.55
#